data_AF-A0A226Q8Z7-F1
#
_entry.id   AF-A0A226Q8Z7-F1
#
_cell.length_a   1.000
_cell.length_b   1.000
_cell.length_c   1.000
_cell.angle_alpha   90.00
_cell.angle_beta   90.00
_cell.angle_gamma   90.00
#
_symmetry.space_group_name_H-M   'P 1'
#
loop_
_entity.id
_entity.type
_entity.pdbx_description
1 polymer ?
#
loop_
_entity_poly.entity_id
_entity_poly.type
_entity_poly.pdbx_seq_one_letter_code
_entity_poly.pdbx_strand_id
1 'polypeptide(L)'
;MKIDHIGSTGVNPYQRQLAKTERLAAGKTKGDQVEISKEAKELQEAASWERARQAKLEELRQQIETGAYQVDPRAVAERMIDYYRNQR
;
A
#
# COMPACT_ATOMS: atom_id res chain seq x y z
N MET A 1 -8.33 23.02 69.84
CA MET A 1 -8.00 23.40 68.45
C MET A 1 -6.72 22.67 68.05
N LYS A 2 -6.75 21.86 66.98
CA LYS A 2 -5.56 21.24 66.38
C LYS A 2 -5.16 22.08 65.18
N ILE A 3 -3.88 22.44 65.09
CA ILE A 3 -3.34 23.25 63.98
C ILE A 3 -2.51 22.31 63.11
N ASP A 4 -3.08 21.89 61.98
CA ASP A 4 -2.37 21.09 60.98
C ASP A 4 -1.51 22.03 60.13
N HIS A 5 -0.19 21.93 60.27
CA HIS A 5 0.74 22.67 59.41
C HIS A 5 0.89 21.92 58.10
N ILE A 6 0.41 22.58 57.05
CA ILE A 6 0.35 22.14 55.66
C ILE A 6 1.79 21.90 55.17
N GLY A 7 2.12 20.64 54.88
CA GLY A 7 3.43 20.24 54.36
C GLY A 7 3.79 21.03 53.10
N SER A 8 5.06 21.41 52.99
CA SER A 8 5.60 22.11 51.83
C SER A 8 5.21 21.37 50.55
N THR A 9 4.55 22.09 49.64
CA THR A 9 4.16 21.56 48.34
C THR A 9 5.42 21.05 47.63
N GLY A 10 5.57 19.72 47.58
CA GLY A 10 6.66 18.99 46.95
C GLY A 10 6.64 19.12 45.44
N VAL A 11 6.86 20.34 44.95
CA VAL A 11 6.88 20.62 43.52
C VAL A 11 8.33 20.52 43.05
N ASN A 12 8.75 19.30 42.69
CA ASN A 12 10.07 19.09 42.16
C ASN A 12 10.15 19.63 40.71
N PRO A 13 10.91 20.71 40.43
CA PRO A 13 10.89 21.38 39.12
C PRO A 13 11.38 20.48 37.98
N TYR A 14 12.25 19.51 38.28
CA TYR A 14 12.73 18.52 37.31
C TYR A 14 11.63 17.59 36.80
N GLN A 15 10.68 17.19 37.66
CA GLN A 15 9.55 16.35 37.25
C GLN A 15 8.62 17.08 36.27
N ARG A 16 8.48 18.40 36.43
CA ARG A 16 7.69 19.23 35.49
C ARG A 16 8.33 19.30 34.10
N GLN A 17 9.66 19.25 34.03
CA GLN A 17 10.39 19.31 32.77
C GLN A 17 10.26 17.98 32.00
N LEU A 18 10.36 16.85 32.70
CA LEU A 18 10.09 15.51 32.14
C LEU A 18 8.64 15.38 31.64
N ALA A 19 7.67 15.84 32.44
CA ALA A 19 6.26 15.84 32.02
C ALA A 19 5.99 16.75 30.81
N LYS A 20 6.76 17.83 30.62
CA LYS A 20 6.64 18.72 29.45
C LYS A 20 7.26 18.09 28.20
N THR A 21 8.36 17.36 28.33
CA THR A 21 8.98 16.63 27.21
C THR A 21 8.12 15.45 26.75
N GLU A 22 7.46 14.73 27.66
CA GLU A 22 6.53 13.65 27.29
C GLU A 22 5.29 14.18 26.56
N ARG A 23 4.76 15.34 26.98
CA ARG A 23 3.64 16.00 26.28
C ARG A 23 4.01 16.50 24.88
N LEU A 24 5.27 16.87 24.65
CA LEU A 24 5.76 17.25 23.32
C LEU A 24 5.95 16.01 22.41
N ALA A 25 6.33 14.86 22.97
CA ALA A 25 6.42 13.60 22.22
C ALA A 25 5.05 13.00 21.87
N ALA A 26 4.02 13.24 22.69
CA ALA A 26 2.63 12.88 22.41
C ALA A 26 1.99 13.72 21.29
N GLY A 27 2.61 14.86 20.94
CA GLY A 27 2.21 15.76 19.86
C GLY A 27 2.87 15.47 18.52
N LYS A 28 3.27 14.22 18.24
CA LYS A 28 3.62 13.81 16.87
C LYS A 28 2.36 13.94 16.01
N THR A 29 2.23 15.11 15.39
CA THR A 29 1.34 15.33 14.25
C THR A 29 1.54 14.16 13.31
N LYS A 30 0.46 13.40 13.05
CA LYS A 30 0.45 12.37 12.01
C LYS A 30 0.93 13.05 10.74
N GLY A 31 2.16 12.75 10.32
CA GLY A 31 2.68 13.24 9.05
C GLY A 31 1.86 12.63 7.91
N ASP A 32 1.90 13.27 6.75
CA ASP A 32 1.25 12.75 5.56
C ASP A 32 1.71 11.30 5.31
N GLN A 33 0.77 10.37 5.36
CA GLN A 33 1.01 8.95 5.16
C GLN A 33 0.27 8.52 3.91
N VAL A 34 1.01 7.98 2.95
CA VAL A 34 0.44 7.35 1.76
C VAL A 34 0.18 5.88 2.08
N GLU A 35 -1.07 5.49 2.23
CA GLU A 35 -1.47 4.08 2.39
C GLU A 35 -2.07 3.56 1.08
N ILE A 36 -1.68 2.34 0.68
CA ILE A 36 -2.33 1.63 -0.42
C ILE A 36 -3.71 1.20 0.08
N SER A 37 -4.78 1.58 -0.64
CA SER A 37 -6.15 1.24 -0.27
C SER A 37 -6.34 -0.29 -0.21
N LYS A 38 -7.28 -0.74 0.63
CA LYS A 38 -7.58 -2.17 0.80
C LYS A 38 -8.06 -2.78 -0.52
N GLU A 39 -8.88 -2.05 -1.25
CA GLU A 39 -9.38 -2.41 -2.57
C GLU A 39 -8.24 -2.58 -3.59
N ALA A 40 -7.23 -1.71 -3.55
CA ALA A 40 -6.06 -1.84 -4.43
C ALA A 40 -5.20 -3.07 -4.10
N LYS A 41 -5.10 -3.46 -2.82
CA LYS A 41 -4.43 -4.70 -2.40
C LYS A 41 -5.20 -5.94 -2.85
N GLU A 42 -6.52 -5.94 -2.76
CA GLU A 42 -7.37 -7.03 -3.25
C GLU A 42 -7.27 -7.20 -4.78
N LEU A 43 -7.21 -6.09 -5.52
CA LEU A 43 -6.94 -6.11 -6.97
C LEU A 43 -5.52 -6.63 -7.30
N GLN A 44 -4.54 -6.37 -6.44
CA GLN A 44 -3.20 -6.93 -6.57
C GLN A 44 -3.18 -8.44 -6.32
N GLU A 45 -3.99 -8.95 -5.38
CA GLU A 45 -4.14 -10.40 -5.15
C GLU A 45 -4.78 -11.13 -6.33
N ALA A 46 -5.56 -10.43 -7.16
CA ALA A 46 -6.02 -10.97 -8.44
C ALA A 46 -4.86 -11.35 -9.39
N ALA A 47 -3.60 -10.98 -9.11
CA ALA A 47 -2.38 -11.44 -9.80
C ALA A 47 -2.10 -12.96 -9.72
N SER A 48 -2.98 -13.76 -9.13
CA SER A 48 -2.92 -15.24 -9.14
C SER A 48 -2.83 -15.88 -10.54
N TRP A 49 -3.09 -15.13 -11.61
CA TRP A 49 -2.97 -15.59 -13.00
C TRP A 49 -1.52 -15.74 -13.50
N GLU A 50 -0.51 -15.42 -12.68
CA GLU A 50 0.91 -15.47 -13.07
C GLU A 50 1.34 -16.85 -13.62
N ARG A 51 0.85 -17.96 -13.04
CA ARG A 51 1.17 -19.31 -13.55
C ARG A 51 0.56 -19.57 -14.93
N ALA A 52 -0.71 -19.20 -15.12
CA ALA A 52 -1.39 -19.34 -16.41
C ALA A 52 -0.71 -18.46 -17.49
N ARG A 53 -0.21 -17.29 -17.09
CA ARG A 53 0.60 -16.43 -17.95
C ARG A 53 1.92 -17.07 -18.35
N GLN A 54 2.65 -17.65 -17.39
CA GLN A 54 3.92 -18.30 -17.65
C GLN A 54 3.77 -19.43 -18.67
N ALA A 55 2.78 -20.31 -18.48
CA ALA A 55 2.49 -21.38 -19.43
C ALA A 55 2.19 -20.84 -20.84
N LYS A 56 1.36 -19.79 -20.95
CA LYS A 56 1.05 -19.16 -22.23
C LYS A 56 2.29 -18.54 -22.91
N LEU A 57 3.19 -17.95 -22.12
CA LEU A 57 4.43 -17.37 -22.65
C LEU A 57 5.39 -18.43 -23.17
N GLU A 58 5.50 -19.57 -22.50
CA GLU A 58 6.33 -20.70 -22.95
C GLU A 58 5.82 -21.27 -24.26
N GLU A 59 4.50 -21.47 -24.40
CA GLU A 59 3.89 -21.93 -25.64
C GLU A 59 4.17 -20.96 -26.80
N LEU A 60 3.98 -19.66 -26.58
CA LEU A 60 4.25 -18.64 -27.59
C LEU A 60 5.73 -18.62 -28.00
N ARG A 61 6.66 -18.78 -27.05
CA ARG A 61 8.10 -18.86 -27.35
C ARG A 61 8.40 -20.03 -28.27
N GLN A 62 7.86 -21.21 -27.97
CA GLN A 62 8.05 -22.41 -28.80
C GLN A 62 7.49 -22.20 -30.21
N GLN A 63 6.31 -21.60 -30.35
CA GLN A 63 5.72 -21.30 -31.67
C GLN A 63 6.58 -20.31 -32.47
N ILE A 64 7.19 -19.33 -31.81
CA ILE A 64 8.08 -18.36 -32.47
C ILE A 64 9.39 -19.03 -32.90
N GLU A 65 10.03 -19.81 -32.02
CA GLU A 65 11.28 -20.52 -32.31
C GLU A 65 11.13 -21.52 -33.46
N THR A 66 9.99 -22.21 -33.53
CA THR A 66 9.68 -23.17 -34.61
C THR A 66 9.20 -22.49 -35.90
N GLY A 67 9.01 -21.16 -35.89
CA GLY A 67 8.48 -20.40 -37.02
C GLY A 67 7.00 -20.66 -37.32
N ALA A 68 6.29 -21.36 -36.44
CA ALA A 68 4.86 -21.66 -36.57
C ALA A 68 3.96 -20.50 -36.09
N TYR A 69 4.54 -19.47 -35.47
CA TYR A 69 3.78 -18.31 -35.02
C TYR A 69 3.31 -17.45 -36.20
N GLN A 70 2.00 -17.45 -36.44
CA GLN A 70 1.37 -16.63 -37.46
C GLN A 70 0.63 -15.46 -36.84
N VAL A 71 1.00 -14.25 -37.26
CA VAL A 71 0.27 -13.04 -36.89
C VAL A 71 -1.03 -12.97 -37.68
N ASP A 72 -2.18 -12.96 -37.00
CA ASP A 72 -3.48 -12.71 -37.62
C ASP A 72 -3.86 -11.22 -37.49
N PRO A 73 -3.83 -10.44 -38.60
CA PRO A 73 -4.17 -9.02 -38.57
C PRO A 73 -5.62 -8.75 -38.15
N ARG A 74 -6.55 -9.68 -38.40
CA ARG A 74 -7.96 -9.52 -38.01
C ARG A 74 -8.11 -9.65 -36.51
N ALA A 75 -7.50 -10.67 -35.92
CA ALA A 75 -7.48 -10.87 -34.48
C ALA A 75 -6.82 -9.69 -33.76
N VAL A 76 -5.75 -9.11 -34.33
CA VAL A 76 -5.11 -7.89 -33.77
C VAL A 76 -6.09 -6.71 -33.77
N ALA A 77 -6.74 -6.44 -34.91
CA ALA A 77 -7.68 -5.33 -35.02
C ALA A 77 -8.88 -5.49 -34.07
N GLU A 78 -9.43 -6.70 -33.96
CA GLU A 78 -10.51 -7.03 -33.02
C GLU A 78 -10.09 -6.76 -31.58
N ARG A 79 -8.92 -7.26 -31.16
CA ARG A 79 -8.40 -7.03 -29.81
C ARG A 79 -8.13 -5.57 -29.49
N MET A 80 -7.66 -4.80 -30.46
CA MET A 80 -7.49 -3.36 -30.30
C MET A 80 -8.84 -2.69 -30.05
N ILE A 81 -9.85 -3.01 -30.85
CA ILE A 81 -11.20 -2.46 -30.69
C ILE A 81 -11.78 -2.83 -29.33
N ASP A 82 -11.71 -4.09 -28.94
CA ASP A 82 -12.24 -4.58 -27.66
C ASP A 82 -11.59 -3.86 -26.47
N TYR A 83 -10.26 -3.73 -26.49
CA TYR A 83 -9.52 -3.08 -25.42
C TYR A 83 -9.95 -1.62 -25.22
N TYR A 84 -10.08 -0.85 -26.30
CA TYR A 84 -10.42 0.57 -26.22
C TYR A 84 -11.92 0.84 -26.08
N ARG A 85 -12.80 -0.08 -26.52
CA ARG A 85 -14.26 0.09 -26.40
C ARG A 85 -14.82 -0.40 -25.07
N ASN A 86 -14.25 -1.44 -24.46
CA ASN A 86 -14.70 -1.94 -23.15
C ASN A 86 -14.17 -1.13 -21.95
N GLN A 87 -13.40 -0.05 -22.18
CA GLN A 87 -12.95 0.87 -21.11
C GLN A 87 -13.90 2.07 -20.89
N ARG A 88 -15.15 1.98 -21.37
CA ARG A 88 -16.20 2.97 -21.10
C ARG A 88 -17.14 2.54 -19.98
#